data_AF-A0A399SJP0-F1
#
_entry.id   AF-A0A399SJP0-F1
#
_cell.length_a   1.000
_cell.length_b   1.000
_cell.length_c   1.000
_cell.angle_alpha   90.00
_cell.angle_beta   90.00
_cell.angle_gamma   90.00
#
_symmetry.space_group_name_H-M   'P 1'
#
loop_
_entity.id
_entity.type
_entity.pdbx_description
1 polymer ?
#
loop_
_entity_poly.entity_id
_entity_poly.type
_entity_poly.pdbx_seq_one_letter_code
_entity_poly.pdbx_strand_id
1 'polypeptide(L)'
;MATLLYRLGRISFLHPWRVVAAWILVLGILLGGGLALGGTTQESFSIPGTESQEAIDRLAAVFPQAAGASAQIVTAAPAGAKVTDDAEKAAIEATA
;
A
#
# COMPACT_ATOMS: atom_id res chain seq x y z
N MET A 1 -13.07 22.23 33.51
CA MET A 1 -12.55 21.86 32.17
C MET A 1 -11.84 23.02 31.46
N ALA A 2 -12.45 24.20 31.34
CA ALA A 2 -11.81 25.36 30.68
C ALA A 2 -10.44 25.76 31.25
N THR A 3 -10.24 25.64 32.56
CA THR A 3 -8.97 25.91 33.24
C THR A 3 -7.83 24.95 32.83
N LEU A 4 -8.15 23.69 32.50
CA LEU A 4 -7.15 22.72 32.03
C LEU A 4 -6.71 23.04 30.61
N LEU A 5 -7.66 23.31 29.71
CA LEU A 5 -7.36 23.73 28.33
C LEU A 5 -6.62 25.06 28.29
N TYR A 6 -6.98 26.01 29.15
CA TYR A 6 -6.27 27.29 29.27
C TYR A 6 -4.83 27.10 29.71
N ARG A 7 -4.55 26.23 30.70
CA ARG A 7 -3.17 25.93 31.12
C ARG A 7 -2.39 25.25 30.02
N LEU A 8 -3.00 24.30 29.30
CA LEU A 8 -2.37 23.59 28.20
C LEU A 8 -2.03 24.55 27.05
N GLY A 9 -2.98 25.37 26.61
CA GLY A 9 -2.78 26.39 25.58
C GLY A 9 -1.74 27.44 25.98
N ARG A 10 -1.76 27.89 27.25
CA ARG A 10 -0.78 28.86 27.76
C ARG A 10 0.63 28.29 27.76
N ILE A 11 0.82 27.02 28.16
CA ILE A 11 2.13 26.36 28.14
C ILE A 11 2.61 26.16 26.69
N SER A 12 1.71 25.77 25.79
CA SER A 12 2.04 25.63 24.38
C SER A 12 2.47 26.94 23.73
N PHE A 13 1.85 28.05 24.10
CA PHE A 13 2.21 29.38 23.61
C PHE A 13 3.50 29.93 24.23
N LEU A 14 3.74 29.68 25.52
CA LEU A 14 4.94 30.17 26.20
C LEU A 14 6.21 29.40 25.79
N HIS A 15 6.06 28.16 25.33
CA HIS A 15 7.20 27.32 24.94
C HIS A 15 6.95 26.59 23.60
N PRO A 16 6.78 27.34 22.50
CA PRO A 16 6.36 26.76 21.22
C PRO A 16 7.38 25.74 20.71
N TRP A 17 8.68 26.03 20.85
CA TRP A 17 9.75 25.12 20.46
C TRP A 17 9.76 23.80 21.21
N ARG A 18 9.39 23.79 22.51
CA ARG A 18 9.30 22.54 23.28
C ARG A 18 8.14 21.67 22.81
N VAL A 19 7.02 22.29 22.45
CA VAL A 19 5.85 21.59 21.90
C VAL A 19 6.15 21.02 20.52
N VAL A 20 6.79 21.80 19.65
CA VAL A 20 7.22 21.33 18.32
C VAL A 20 8.20 20.17 18.45
N ALA A 21 9.22 20.29 19.29
CA ALA A 21 10.20 19.21 19.51
C ALA A 21 9.53 17.94 20.07
N ALA A 22 8.59 18.08 21.02
CA ALA A 22 7.83 16.96 21.55
C ALA A 22 7.01 16.25 20.44
N TRP A 23 6.35 17.02 19.57
CA TRP A 23 5.60 16.47 18.45
C TRP A 23 6.49 15.77 17.41
N ILE A 24 7.63 16.37 17.06
CA ILE A 24 8.61 15.75 16.17
C ILE A 24 9.11 14.43 16.75
N LEU A 25 9.39 14.39 18.06
CA LEU A 25 9.81 13.18 18.74
C LEU A 25 8.72 12.10 18.74
N VAL A 26 7.46 12.48 19.02
CA VAL A 26 6.31 11.56 18.97
C VAL A 26 6.13 11.00 17.55
N LEU A 27 6.17 11.86 16.52
CA LEU A 27 6.06 11.43 15.13
C LEU A 27 7.25 10.55 14.72
N GLY A 28 8.47 10.88 15.13
CA GLY A 28 9.66 10.09 14.87
C GLY A 28 9.57 8.69 15.49
N ILE A 29 9.06 8.59 16.73
CA ILE A 29 8.83 7.29 17.39
C ILE A 29 7.73 6.50 16.66
N LEU A 30 6.62 7.14 16.28
CA LEU A 30 5.54 6.48 15.56
C LEU A 30 6.00 5.97 14.20
N LEU A 31 6.73 6.80 13.44
CA LEU A 31 7.20 6.44 12.10
C LEU A 31 8.32 5.40 12.18
N GLY A 32 9.30 5.61 13.05
CA GLY A 32 10.38 4.65 13.29
C GLY A 32 9.87 3.31 13.82
N GLY A 33 8.91 3.35 14.77
CA GLY A 33 8.22 2.17 15.27
C GLY A 33 7.40 1.48 14.18
N GLY A 34 6.67 2.23 13.36
CA GLY A 34 5.92 1.68 12.22
C GLY A 34 6.82 1.02 11.18
N LEU A 35 8.00 1.56 10.91
CA LEU A 35 8.96 0.97 9.97
C LEU A 35 9.72 -0.23 10.57
N ALA A 36 10.08 -0.17 11.85
CA ALA A 36 10.85 -1.21 12.53
C ALA A 36 9.99 -2.40 12.99
N LEU A 37 8.73 -2.14 13.36
CA LEU A 37 7.79 -3.15 13.88
C LEU A 37 6.69 -3.50 12.87
N GLY A 38 6.53 -2.70 11.80
CA GLY A 38 5.57 -2.98 10.75
C GLY A 38 5.99 -4.21 9.96
N GLY A 39 5.13 -5.23 9.94
CA GLY A 39 5.26 -6.34 9.02
C GLY A 39 5.06 -5.90 7.57
N THR A 40 5.41 -6.76 6.62
CA THR A 40 5.01 -6.57 5.23
C THR A 40 3.49 -6.59 5.14
N THR A 41 2.88 -5.57 4.54
CA THR A 41 1.46 -5.61 4.18
C THR A 41 1.24 -6.88 3.36
N GLN A 42 0.54 -7.87 3.91
CA GLN A 42 0.27 -9.10 3.17
C GLN A 42 -0.89 -8.85 2.22
N GLU A 43 -0.60 -8.79 0.93
CA GLU A 43 -1.63 -8.75 -0.12
C GLU A 43 -2.27 -10.13 -0.37
N SER A 44 -1.71 -11.21 0.20
CA SER A 44 -2.29 -12.55 0.14
C SER A 44 -3.02 -12.89 1.44
N PHE A 45 -4.35 -13.04 1.37
CA PHE A 45 -5.11 -13.70 2.43
C PHE A 45 -4.87 -15.21 2.33
N SER A 46 -4.05 -15.75 3.22
CA SER A 46 -3.97 -17.20 3.45
C SER A 46 -4.66 -17.56 4.76
N ILE A 47 -5.41 -18.67 4.77
CA ILE A 47 -6.03 -19.22 5.98
C ILE A 47 -5.40 -20.60 6.21
N PRO A 48 -4.30 -20.66 6.99
CA PRO A 48 -3.60 -21.91 7.25
C PRO A 48 -4.52 -22.94 7.90
N GLY A 49 -4.36 -24.22 7.52
CA GLY A 49 -5.12 -25.33 8.10
C GLY A 49 -6.51 -25.57 7.51
N THR A 50 -6.84 -24.91 6.40
CA THR A 50 -8.06 -25.21 5.63
C THR A 50 -7.74 -26.05 4.40
N GLU A 51 -8.62 -27.00 4.07
CA GLU A 51 -8.52 -27.83 2.85
C GLU A 51 -8.44 -26.98 1.58
N SER A 52 -9.15 -25.86 1.53
CA SER A 52 -9.10 -24.92 0.41
C SER A 52 -7.72 -24.30 0.22
N GLN A 53 -7.01 -23.98 1.31
CA GLN A 53 -5.64 -23.47 1.23
C GLN A 53 -4.68 -24.55 0.72
N GLU A 54 -4.79 -25.78 1.23
CA GLU A 54 -3.94 -26.89 0.76
C GLU A 54 -4.16 -27.19 -0.72
N ALA A 55 -5.41 -27.13 -1.21
CA ALA A 55 -5.72 -27.26 -2.62
C ALA A 55 -5.08 -26.14 -3.48
N ILE A 56 -5.09 -24.89 -3.01
CA ILE A 56 -4.42 -23.77 -3.69
C ILE A 56 -2.90 -23.95 -3.68
N ASP A 57 -2.33 -24.38 -2.56
CA ASP A 57 -0.89 -24.63 -2.44
C ASP A 57 -0.43 -25.75 -3.38
N ARG A 58 -1.23 -26.81 -3.52
CA ARG A 58 -0.99 -27.89 -4.49
C ARG A 58 -1.13 -27.42 -5.94
N LEU A 59 -2.14 -26.60 -6.23
CA LEU A 59 -2.30 -26.00 -7.56
C LEU A 59 -1.08 -25.14 -7.93
N ALA A 60 -0.53 -24.37 -6.98
CA ALA A 60 0.69 -23.59 -7.18
C ALA A 60 1.94 -24.44 -7.40
N ALA A 61 2.06 -25.57 -6.71
CA ALA A 61 3.19 -26.47 -6.89
C ALA A 61 3.19 -27.16 -8.26
N VAL A 62 2.01 -27.50 -8.79
CA VAL A 62 1.89 -28.29 -10.04
C VAL A 62 1.70 -27.39 -11.26
N PHE A 63 0.92 -26.33 -11.13
CA PHE A 63 0.58 -25.38 -12.19
C PHE A 63 0.88 -23.95 -11.73
N PRO A 64 2.16 -23.57 -11.62
CA PRO A 64 2.55 -22.25 -11.11
C PRO A 64 1.96 -21.08 -11.92
N GLN A 65 1.78 -21.27 -13.24
CA GLN A 65 1.14 -20.30 -14.13
C GLN A 65 -0.36 -20.10 -13.90
N ALA A 66 -1.04 -21.02 -13.21
CA ALA A 66 -2.43 -20.88 -12.78
C ALA A 66 -2.54 -20.43 -11.31
N ALA A 67 -1.42 -20.37 -10.58
CA ALA A 67 -1.39 -19.93 -9.20
C ALA A 67 -1.05 -18.45 -9.11
N GLY A 68 -2.07 -17.66 -8.77
CA GLY A 68 -1.96 -16.23 -8.60
C GLY A 68 -3.22 -15.51 -9.05
N ALA A 69 -3.19 -14.19 -8.98
CA ALA A 69 -4.23 -13.35 -9.54
C ALA A 69 -3.97 -13.13 -11.03
N SER A 70 -4.94 -13.45 -11.89
CA SER A 70 -4.91 -13.03 -13.30
C SER A 70 -5.45 -11.61 -13.41
N ALA A 71 -4.70 -10.70 -14.04
CA ALA A 71 -5.18 -9.36 -14.39
C ALA A 71 -5.36 -9.27 -15.91
N GLN A 72 -6.53 -8.82 -16.35
CA GLN A 72 -6.79 -8.55 -17.76
C GLN A 72 -6.68 -7.04 -18.01
N ILE A 73 -5.73 -6.64 -18.85
CA ILE A 73 -5.56 -5.25 -19.28
C ILE A 73 -6.24 -5.10 -20.64
N VAL A 74 -7.19 -4.17 -20.75
CA VAL A 74 -7.88 -3.85 -22.01
C VAL A 74 -7.47 -2.45 -22.44
N THR A 75 -6.78 -2.36 -23.57
CA THR A 75 -6.35 -1.09 -24.17
C THR A 75 -7.24 -0.75 -25.37
N ALA A 76 -7.72 0.49 -25.43
CA ALA A 76 -8.51 0.99 -26.56
C ALA A 76 -7.72 2.08 -27.31
N ALA A 77 -7.66 1.98 -28.63
CA ALA A 77 -7.04 3.01 -29.46
C ALA A 77 -7.87 4.31 -29.42
N PRO A 78 -7.22 5.49 -29.46
CA PRO A 78 -7.91 6.77 -29.56
C PRO A 78 -8.82 6.86 -30.79
N ALA A 79 -9.84 7.73 -30.73
CA ALA A 79 -10.76 7.93 -31.85
C ALA A 79 -10.01 8.32 -33.14
N GLY A 80 -10.11 7.47 -34.17
CA GLY A 80 -9.45 7.66 -35.46
C GLY A 80 -8.14 6.88 -35.63
N ALA A 81 -7.63 6.22 -34.58
CA ALA A 81 -6.49 5.31 -34.65
C ALA A 81 -6.95 3.85 -34.58
N LYS A 82 -6.15 2.94 -35.13
CA LYS A 82 -6.37 1.49 -35.00
C LYS A 82 -5.34 0.89 -34.07
N VAL A 83 -5.76 -0.12 -33.32
CA VAL A 83 -4.87 -0.95 -32.48
C VAL A 83 -3.76 -1.62 -33.31
N THR A 84 -3.99 -1.77 -34.62
CA THR A 84 -3.01 -2.34 -35.57
C THR A 84 -1.98 -1.34 -36.07
N ASP A 85 -2.10 -0.05 -35.74
CA ASP A 85 -1.13 0.96 -36.17
C ASP A 85 0.18 0.76 -35.42
N ASP A 86 1.31 0.90 -36.10
CA ASP A 86 2.64 0.55 -35.57
C ASP A 86 2.96 1.25 -34.24
N ALA A 87 2.53 2.50 -34.07
CA ALA A 87 2.73 3.27 -32.85
C ALA A 87 1.93 2.74 -31.65
N GLU A 88 0.66 2.38 -31.85
CA GLU A 88 -0.21 1.84 -30.81
C GLU A 88 0.19 0.41 -30.44
N LYS A 89 0.59 -0.38 -31.45
CA LYS A 89 1.10 -1.73 -31.25
C LYS A 89 2.38 -1.74 -30.41
N ALA A 90 3.32 -0.84 -30.71
CA ALA A 90 4.55 -0.70 -29.91
C ALA A 90 4.24 -0.28 -28.46
N ALA A 91 3.24 0.57 -28.24
CA ALA A 91 2.83 0.97 -26.89
C ALA A 91 2.19 -0.18 -26.10
N ILE A 92 1.39 -1.04 -26.75
CA ILE A 92 0.79 -2.22 -26.14
C ILE A 92 1.87 -3.26 -25.79
N GLU A 93 2.81 -3.51 -26.71
CA GLU A 93 3.93 -4.44 -26.47
C GLU A 93 4.85 -3.97 -25.35
N ALA A 94 5.02 -2.67 -25.15
CA ALA A 94 5.81 -2.13 -24.04
C ALA A 94 5.14 -2.24 -22.66
N THR A 95 3.83 -2.53 -22.62
CA THR A 95 3.05 -2.63 -21.38
C THR A 95 2.89 -4.08 -20.90
N ALA A 96 3.17 -5.05 -21.76
CA ALA A 96 3.15 -6.49 -21.47
C ALA A 96 4.48 -6.97 -20.87
#